data_AF-A0A162CY88-F1
#
_entry.id   AF-A0A162CY88-F1
#
_cell.length_a   1.000
_cell.length_b   1.000
_cell.length_c   1.000
_cell.angle_alpha   90.00
_cell.angle_beta   90.00
_cell.angle_gamma   90.00
#
_symmetry.space_group_name_H-M   'P 1'
#
loop_
_entity.id
_entity.type
_entity.pdbx_description
1 polymer ?
#
loop_
_entity_poly.entity_id
_entity_poly.type
_entity_poly.pdbx_seq_one_letter_code
_entity_poly.pdbx_strand_id
1 'polypeptide(L)'
;EALGKVLAKKISLTDPQASWTAATGGPAFFAYSTNYLIDAEHGVIMDVQATPAHRTAEVESTKLMVDRVQEQFGLKPERLIGDTAYGTAPMLSWMVDEKGIEPHVPVWDRTQRDDGTLSSNEFTWDEQAKEYTCPQ
;
A
#
# COMPACT_ATOMS: atom_id res chain seq x y z
N GLU A 1 14.51 -3.29 7.46
CA GLU A 1 14.17 -3.00 8.87
C GLU A 1 12.86 -3.70 9.18
N ALA A 2 12.84 -4.67 10.10
CA ALA A 2 11.61 -5.38 10.41
C ALA A 2 10.64 -4.41 11.10
N LEU A 3 9.51 -4.12 10.46
CA LEU A 3 8.41 -3.35 11.03
C LEU A 3 8.14 -3.86 12.45
N GLY A 4 8.47 -3.05 13.45
CA GLY A 4 8.28 -3.39 14.85
C GLY A 4 6.85 -3.88 15.06
N LYS A 5 6.70 -5.07 15.63
CA LYS A 5 5.40 -5.71 15.87
C LYS A 5 4.59 -4.82 16.82
N VAL A 6 3.79 -3.90 16.27
CA VAL A 6 2.91 -3.03 17.05
C VAL A 6 1.90 -3.95 17.74
N LEU A 7 1.99 -4.04 19.06
CA LEU A 7 1.04 -4.81 19.86
C LEU A 7 -0.35 -4.20 19.69
N ALA A 8 -1.29 -5.01 19.18
CA ALA A 8 -2.66 -4.57 18.98
C ALA A 8 -3.29 -4.18 20.32
N LYS A 9 -3.89 -2.98 20.38
CA LYS A 9 -4.59 -2.48 21.59
C LYS A 9 -5.78 -3.37 21.98
N LYS A 10 -6.36 -4.08 21.01
CA LYS A 10 -7.45 -5.04 21.20
C LYS A 10 -7.11 -6.30 20.42
N ILE A 11 -7.24 -7.45 21.07
CA ILE A 11 -6.99 -8.77 20.50
C ILE A 11 -8.30 -9.56 20.59
N SER A 12 -8.66 -10.26 19.53
CA SER A 12 -9.81 -11.16 19.53
C SER A 12 -9.49 -12.40 20.36
N LEU A 13 -10.42 -12.77 21.25
CA LEU A 13 -10.30 -13.98 22.07
C LEU A 13 -10.60 -15.26 21.29
N THR A 14 -11.28 -15.16 20.14
CA THR A 14 -11.63 -16.31 19.29
C THR A 14 -10.57 -16.58 18.24
N ASP A 15 -9.99 -15.53 17.68
CA ASP A 15 -8.94 -15.63 16.66
C ASP A 15 -7.99 -14.43 16.76
N PRO A 16 -6.79 -14.60 17.36
CA PRO A 16 -5.83 -13.50 17.55
C PRO A 16 -5.31 -12.85 16.27
N GLN A 17 -5.49 -13.47 15.09
CA GLN A 17 -5.08 -12.90 13.81
C GLN A 17 -6.12 -11.95 13.20
N ALA A 18 -7.36 -11.97 13.69
CA ALA A 18 -8.38 -11.00 13.28
C ALA A 18 -8.09 -9.61 13.88
N SER A 19 -8.11 -8.58 13.03
CA SER A 19 -7.83 -7.20 13.45
C SER A 19 -9.10 -6.45 13.85
N TRP A 20 -9.00 -5.65 14.90
CA TRP A 20 -10.05 -4.70 15.28
C TRP A 20 -10.10 -3.53 14.28
N THR A 21 -11.19 -3.39 13.53
CA THR A 21 -11.35 -2.39 12.47
C THR A 21 -12.71 -1.68 12.54
N ALA A 22 -12.75 -0.43 12.08
CA ALA A 22 -13.96 0.38 11.90
C ALA A 22 -14.09 0.89 10.46
N ALA A 23 -13.42 0.25 9.50
CA ALA A 23 -13.27 0.74 8.13
C ALA A 23 -14.60 0.95 7.39
N THR A 24 -15.67 0.28 7.81
CA THR A 24 -17.02 0.42 7.23
C THR A 24 -17.82 1.62 7.77
N GLY A 25 -17.23 2.46 8.62
CA GLY A 25 -17.89 3.65 9.17
C GLY A 25 -18.93 3.38 10.26
N GLY A 26 -18.96 2.15 10.80
CA GLY A 26 -19.86 1.71 11.88
C GLY A 26 -19.12 1.33 13.16
N PRO A 27 -19.80 0.64 14.09
CA PRO A 27 -19.16 0.08 15.28
C PRO A 27 -18.00 -0.82 14.88
N ALA A 28 -16.88 -0.67 15.56
CA ALA A 28 -15.70 -1.46 15.26
C ALA A 28 -15.91 -2.94 15.62
N PHE A 29 -15.28 -3.83 14.86
CA PHE A 29 -15.40 -5.28 14.98
C PHE A 29 -14.09 -5.97 14.58
N PHE A 30 -13.96 -7.27 14.88
CA PHE A 30 -12.80 -8.06 14.47
C PHE A 30 -13.03 -8.67 13.09
N ALA A 31 -12.09 -8.45 12.16
CA ALA A 31 -12.22 -8.89 10.79
C ALA A 31 -10.88 -9.19 10.11
N TYR A 32 -11.00 -9.86 8.97
CA TYR A 32 -9.96 -9.99 7.95
C TYR A 32 -10.33 -9.16 6.74
N SER A 33 -9.31 -8.73 6.00
CA SER A 33 -9.45 -8.21 4.66
C SER A 33 -9.16 -9.33 3.67
N THR A 34 -10.05 -9.50 2.69
CA THR A 34 -9.82 -10.40 1.57
C THR A 34 -9.36 -9.58 0.38
N ASN A 35 -8.09 -9.75 0.01
CA ASN A 35 -7.49 -9.04 -1.11
C ASN A 35 -7.55 -9.94 -2.35
N TYR A 36 -7.96 -9.37 -3.49
CA TYR A 36 -8.11 -10.09 -4.75
C TYR A 36 -7.17 -9.48 -5.79
N LEU A 37 -6.44 -10.32 -6.52
CA LEU A 37 -5.78 -9.94 -7.77
C LEU A 37 -6.66 -10.38 -8.92
N ILE A 38 -7.15 -9.43 -9.70
CA ILE A 38 -8.17 -9.65 -10.73
C ILE A 38 -7.60 -9.26 -12.08
N ASP A 39 -7.76 -10.12 -13.08
CA ASP A 39 -7.61 -9.74 -14.48
C ASP A 39 -8.73 -8.76 -14.85
N ALA A 40 -8.36 -7.51 -15.08
CA ALA A 40 -9.31 -6.44 -15.38
C ALA A 40 -10.02 -6.59 -16.73
N GLU A 41 -9.42 -7.30 -17.70
CA GLU A 41 -10.02 -7.50 -19.02
C GLU A 41 -11.12 -8.57 -18.99
N HIS A 42 -10.85 -9.67 -18.29
CA HIS A 42 -11.74 -10.85 -18.28
C HIS A 42 -12.57 -10.99 -16.99
N GLY A 43 -12.29 -10.19 -15.95
CA GLY A 43 -12.97 -10.26 -14.66
C GLY A 43 -12.67 -11.54 -13.87
N VAL A 44 -11.52 -12.18 -14.13
CA VAL A 44 -11.12 -13.43 -13.47
C VAL A 44 -10.27 -13.14 -12.25
N ILE A 45 -10.61 -13.74 -11.11
CA ILE A 45 -9.77 -13.70 -9.91
C ILE A 45 -8.57 -14.62 -10.15
N MET A 46 -7.39 -14.05 -10.26
CA MET A 46 -6.13 -14.76 -10.51
C MET A 46 -5.50 -15.26 -9.20
N ASP A 47 -5.66 -14.50 -8.11
CA ASP A 47 -5.17 -14.87 -6.78
C ASP A 47 -5.99 -14.18 -5.68
N VAL A 48 -5.95 -14.74 -4.48
CA VAL A 48 -6.58 -14.21 -3.26
C VAL A 48 -5.60 -14.30 -2.09
N GLN A 49 -5.49 -13.23 -1.30
CA GLN A 49 -4.75 -13.23 -0.05
C GLN A 49 -5.61 -12.64 1.07
N ALA A 50 -5.95 -13.47 2.06
CA ALA A 50 -6.51 -12.98 3.31
C ALA A 50 -5.40 -12.34 4.17
N THR A 51 -5.67 -11.17 4.73
CA THR A 51 -4.79 -10.47 5.67
C THR A 51 -5.58 -9.99 6.87
N PRO A 52 -4.94 -9.75 8.03
CA PRO A 52 -5.56 -8.94 9.08
C PRO A 52 -6.04 -7.61 8.47
N ALA A 53 -7.19 -7.10 8.92
CA ALA A 53 -7.74 -5.82 8.45
C ALA A 53 -6.89 -4.63 8.89
N HIS A 54 -5.75 -4.47 8.21
CA HIS A 54 -4.70 -3.52 8.49
C HIS A 54 -4.06 -3.13 7.15
N ARG A 55 -4.18 -1.86 6.81
CA ARG A 55 -3.81 -1.31 5.50
C ARG A 55 -2.42 -1.73 5.00
N THR A 56 -1.39 -1.73 5.85
CA THR A 56 -0.04 -2.13 5.42
C THR A 56 0.01 -3.59 5.00
N ALA A 57 -0.73 -4.48 5.68
CA ALA A 57 -0.77 -5.90 5.34
C ALA A 57 -1.50 -6.10 4.01
N GLU A 58 -2.58 -5.36 3.79
CA GLU A 58 -3.35 -5.36 2.54
C GLU A 58 -2.50 -4.92 1.33
N VAL A 59 -1.75 -3.81 1.47
CA VAL A 59 -0.87 -3.33 0.39
C VAL A 59 0.26 -4.33 0.08
N GLU A 60 0.94 -4.85 1.11
CA GLU A 60 2.01 -5.83 0.92
C GLU A 60 1.50 -7.16 0.34
N SER A 61 0.24 -7.52 0.60
CA SER A 61 -0.37 -8.73 0.02
C SER A 61 -0.37 -8.74 -1.51
N THR A 62 -0.39 -7.55 -2.13
CA THR A 62 -0.40 -7.42 -3.59
C THR A 62 0.91 -7.87 -4.21
N LYS A 63 2.05 -7.60 -3.56
CA LYS A 63 3.35 -8.09 -4.02
C LYS A 63 3.37 -9.62 -4.03
N LEU A 64 2.89 -10.22 -2.94
CA LEU A 64 2.79 -11.68 -2.80
C LEU A 64 1.90 -12.30 -3.88
N MET A 65 0.72 -11.72 -4.14
CA MET A 65 -0.20 -12.22 -5.17
C MET A 65 0.40 -12.10 -6.58
N VAL A 66 1.06 -10.98 -6.90
CA VAL A 66 1.71 -10.80 -8.21
C VAL A 66 2.85 -11.79 -8.39
N ASP A 67 3.69 -11.99 -7.37
CA ASP A 67 4.79 -12.94 -7.42
C ASP A 67 4.29 -14.38 -7.63
N ARG A 68 3.25 -14.79 -6.89
CA ARG A 68 2.65 -16.13 -7.05
C ARG A 68 2.03 -16.33 -8.42
N VAL A 69 1.30 -15.35 -8.95
CA VAL A 69 0.72 -15.45 -10.30
C VAL A 69 1.81 -15.58 -11.36
N GLN A 70 2.91 -14.85 -11.19
CA GLN A 70 4.06 -14.95 -12.08
C GLN A 70 4.73 -16.32 -12.00
N GLU A 71 4.94 -16.86 -10.80
CA GLU A 71 5.55 -18.18 -10.60
C GLU A 71 4.66 -19.33 -11.09
N GLN A 72 3.35 -19.27 -10.84
CA GLN A 72 2.42 -20.37 -11.11
C GLN A 72 1.92 -20.38 -12.56
N PHE A 73 1.66 -19.21 -13.14
CA PHE A 73 1.04 -19.09 -14.45
C PHE A 73 1.97 -18.50 -15.51
N GLY A 74 3.16 -18.01 -15.14
CA GLY A 74 4.05 -17.31 -16.07
C GLY A 74 3.48 -15.97 -16.56
N LEU A 75 2.52 -15.41 -15.82
CA LEU A 75 1.84 -14.17 -16.19
C LEU A 75 2.35 -13.02 -15.32
N LYS A 76 2.64 -11.88 -15.94
CA LYS A 76 2.97 -10.64 -15.25
C LYS A 76 2.05 -9.54 -15.77
N PRO A 77 1.36 -8.78 -14.89
CA PRO A 77 0.52 -7.69 -15.35
C PRO A 77 1.35 -6.59 -16.02
N GLU A 78 0.83 -5.99 -17.08
CA GLU A 78 1.43 -4.78 -17.67
C GLU A 78 1.10 -3.54 -16.84
N ARG A 79 -0.12 -3.49 -16.29
CA ARG A 79 -0.63 -2.42 -15.44
C ARG A 79 -1.24 -2.98 -14.18
N LEU A 80 -1.10 -2.25 -13.08
CA LEU A 80 -1.72 -2.62 -11.79
C LEU A 80 -2.63 -1.50 -11.31
N ILE A 81 -3.91 -1.83 -11.16
CA ILE A 81 -4.97 -0.93 -10.71
C ILE A 81 -5.17 -1.11 -9.21
N GLY A 82 -5.31 0.00 -8.48
CA GLY A 82 -5.55 -0.01 -7.04
C GLY A 82 -5.97 1.36 -6.53
N ASP A 83 -6.38 1.42 -5.27
CA ASP A 83 -6.74 2.67 -4.60
C ASP A 83 -5.51 3.49 -4.17
N THR A 84 -5.74 4.64 -3.54
CA THR A 84 -4.68 5.54 -3.06
C THR A 84 -3.74 4.88 -2.04
N ALA A 85 -4.16 3.84 -1.32
CA ALA A 85 -3.30 3.14 -0.38
C ALA A 85 -2.10 2.49 -1.07
N TYR A 86 -2.24 2.11 -2.34
CA TYR A 86 -1.19 1.57 -3.20
C TYR A 86 -0.29 2.63 -3.83
N GLY A 87 -0.70 3.90 -3.82
CA GLY A 87 0.07 5.02 -4.38
C GLY A 87 1.23 5.54 -3.53
N THR A 88 1.75 4.74 -2.60
CA THR A 88 2.90 5.14 -1.77
C THR A 88 4.21 5.01 -2.53
N ALA A 89 5.19 5.88 -2.24
CA ALA A 89 6.49 5.86 -2.93
C ALA A 89 7.18 4.47 -2.94
N PRO A 90 7.24 3.69 -1.84
CA PRO A 90 7.83 2.35 -1.87
C PRO A 90 7.08 1.39 -2.80
N MET A 91 5.75 1.48 -2.85
CA MET A 91 4.95 0.63 -3.72
C MET A 91 5.10 1.02 -5.19
N LEU A 92 5.17 2.32 -5.49
CA LEU A 92 5.41 2.82 -6.85
C LEU A 92 6.80 2.41 -7.36
N SER A 93 7.84 2.49 -6.52
CA SER A 93 9.18 2.02 -6.89
C SER A 93 9.20 0.51 -7.12
N TRP A 94 8.52 -0.28 -6.28
CA TRP A 94 8.37 -1.72 -6.52
C TRP A 94 7.65 -2.02 -7.85
N MET A 95 6.56 -1.33 -8.15
CA MET A 95 5.84 -1.52 -9.42
C MET A 95 6.73 -1.15 -10.62
N VAL A 96 7.29 0.05 -10.63
CA VAL A 96 7.99 0.61 -11.79
C VAL A 96 9.40 0.05 -11.93
N ASP A 97 10.22 0.22 -10.90
CA ASP A 97 11.66 -0.05 -10.97
C ASP A 97 11.96 -1.54 -10.85
N GLU A 98 11.28 -2.24 -9.93
CA GLU A 98 11.58 -3.66 -9.66
C GLU A 98 10.81 -4.60 -10.59
N LYS A 99 9.52 -4.33 -10.83
CA LYS A 99 8.65 -5.23 -11.61
C LYS A 99 8.42 -4.79 -13.05
N GLY A 100 8.70 -3.54 -13.41
CA GLY A 100 8.37 -2.99 -14.73
C GLY A 100 6.87 -3.11 -15.03
N ILE A 101 6.05 -2.77 -14.04
CA ILE A 101 4.58 -2.70 -14.09
C ILE A 101 4.18 -1.24 -14.07
N GLU A 102 3.33 -0.82 -14.99
CA GLU A 102 2.81 0.55 -15.04
C GLU A 102 1.75 0.76 -13.93
N PRO A 103 1.93 1.73 -13.03
CA PRO A 103 0.96 2.00 -11.98
C PRO A 103 -0.29 2.69 -12.53
N HIS A 104 -1.47 2.12 -12.26
CA HIS A 104 -2.76 2.79 -12.45
C HIS A 104 -3.42 3.01 -11.08
N VAL A 105 -2.72 3.75 -10.23
CA VAL A 105 -3.10 4.04 -8.84
C VAL A 105 -3.05 5.55 -8.60
N PRO A 106 -4.00 6.14 -7.85
CA PRO A 106 -3.87 7.50 -7.39
C PRO A 106 -2.63 7.64 -6.50
N VAL A 107 -1.74 8.58 -6.83
CA VAL A 107 -0.54 8.84 -6.01
C VAL A 107 -0.98 9.33 -4.64
N TRP A 108 -0.39 8.77 -3.58
CA TRP A 108 -0.50 9.32 -2.24
C TRP A 108 0.35 10.59 -2.17
N ASP A 109 -0.20 11.69 -2.66
CA ASP A 109 0.46 12.98 -2.66
C ASP A 109 0.30 13.65 -1.28
N ARG A 110 1.43 13.98 -0.65
CA ARG A 110 1.51 14.84 0.54
C ARG A 110 2.42 16.04 0.31
N THR A 111 2.58 16.47 -0.94
CA THR A 111 3.33 17.67 -1.27
C THR A 111 2.60 18.88 -0.70
N GLN A 112 1.31 19.07 -0.98
CA GLN A 112 0.52 20.05 -0.23
C GLN A 112 0.22 19.54 1.19
N ARG A 113 0.38 20.43 2.17
CA ARG A 113 0.14 20.17 3.59
C ARG A 113 -0.99 21.05 4.08
N ASP A 114 -1.92 20.45 4.81
CA ASP A 114 -3.07 21.09 5.46
C ASP A 114 -2.99 21.02 6.99
N ASP A 115 -1.96 20.37 7.52
CA ASP A 115 -1.72 20.10 8.94
C ASP A 115 -0.75 21.11 9.59
N GLY A 116 -0.38 22.17 8.87
CA GLY A 116 0.58 23.16 9.32
C GLY A 116 2.05 22.70 9.27
N THR A 117 2.35 21.54 8.67
CA THR A 117 3.71 21.14 8.35
C THR A 117 4.19 21.73 7.03
N LEU A 118 5.51 21.81 6.84
CA LEU A 118 6.11 22.37 5.63
C LEU A 118 5.95 21.42 4.44
N SER A 119 5.44 21.93 3.33
CA SER A 119 5.43 21.29 2.01
C SER A 119 6.84 21.18 1.45
N SER A 120 7.10 20.12 0.67
CA SER A 120 8.37 19.97 -0.05
C SER A 120 8.65 21.13 -1.01
N ASN A 121 7.61 21.80 -1.50
CA ASN A 121 7.74 22.95 -2.42
C ASN A 121 8.16 24.23 -1.71
N GLU A 122 8.13 24.26 -0.37
CA GLU A 122 8.61 25.41 0.40
C GLU A 122 10.12 25.36 0.62
N PHE A 123 10.75 24.20 0.40
CA PHE A 123 12.19 24.03 0.47
C PHE A 123 12.84 24.45 -0.86
N THR A 124 14.01 25.10 -0.77
CA THR A 124 14.82 25.46 -1.95
C THR A 124 15.99 24.50 -2.08
N TRP A 125 16.18 23.88 -3.25
CA TRP A 125 17.35 23.05 -3.54
C TRP A 125 18.55 23.92 -3.96
N ASP A 126 19.68 23.77 -3.28
CA ASP A 126 20.98 24.31 -3.71
C ASP A 126 21.79 23.20 -4.39
N GLU A 127 22.00 23.33 -5.70
CA GLU A 127 22.74 22.34 -6.48
C GLU A 127 24.25 22.32 -6.16
N GLN A 128 24.84 23.46 -5.77
CA GLN A 128 26.26 23.55 -5.44
C GLN A 128 26.57 22.87 -4.11
N ALA A 129 25.71 23.09 -3.11
CA ALA A 129 25.85 22.50 -1.78
C ALA A 129 25.22 21.09 -1.68
N LYS A 130 24.37 20.70 -2.63
CA LYS A 130 23.58 19.45 -2.64
C LYS A 130 22.69 19.30 -1.41
N GLU A 131 22.03 20.39 -1.02
CA GLU A 131 21.17 20.43 0.16
C GLU A 131 19.86 21.16 -0.10
N TYR A 132 18.87 20.90 0.75
CA TYR A 132 17.62 21.65 0.80
C TYR A 132 17.69 22.69 1.91
N THR A 133 17.38 23.95 1.60
CA THR A 133 17.22 25.02 2.58
C THR A 133 15.77 25.11 3.03
N CYS A 134 15.54 25.11 4.35
CA CYS A 134 14.22 25.26 4.96
C CYS A 134 13.64 26.66 4.71
N PRO A 135 12.33 26.79 4.40
CA PRO A 135 11.65 28.09 4.48
C PRO A 135 11.77 28.65 5.90
N GLN A 136 11.92 29.97 6.04
CA GLN A 136 12.09 30.65 7.34
C GLN A 136 10.93 30.41 8.31
#